data_AF-A0A1Y4HEK6-F1
#
_entry.id   AF-A0A1Y4HEK6-F1
#
_cell.length_a   1.000
_cell.length_b   1.000
_cell.length_c   1.000
_cell.angle_alpha   90.00
_cell.angle_beta   90.00
_cell.angle_gamma   90.00
#
_symmetry.space_group_name_H-M   'P 1'
#
loop_
_entity.id
_entity.type
_entity.pdbx_description
1 polymer ?
#
loop_
_entity_poly.entity_id
_entity_poly.type
_entity_poly.pdbx_seq_one_letter_code
_entity_poly.pdbx_strand_id
1 'polypeptide(L)' 'MAKRHSRKVSDATKFKMSIAKQGRKNPMFGKQHKKETKEKISKALTEYWRTLPLNL' A
#
# COMPACT_ATOMS: atom_id res chain seq x y z
N MET A 1 -1.61 27.47 -8.11
CA MET A 1 -0.87 26.50 -8.94
C MET A 1 -1.80 25.37 -9.37
N ALA A 2 -1.84 25.01 -10.66
CA ALA A 2 -2.69 23.91 -11.14
C ALA A 2 -2.14 22.53 -10.71
N LYS A 3 -3.00 21.69 -10.13
CA LYS A 3 -2.68 20.34 -9.64
C LYS A 3 -2.60 19.37 -10.83
N ARG A 4 -1.39 18.86 -11.13
CA ARG A 4 -1.11 18.08 -12.35
C ARG A 4 -1.37 16.58 -12.10
N HIS A 5 -2.62 16.14 -12.27
CA HIS A 5 -3.15 14.87 -11.75
C HIS A 5 -2.54 13.57 -12.32
N SER A 6 -1.91 13.59 -13.51
CA SER A 6 -1.23 12.41 -14.06
C SER A 6 0.10 12.79 -14.71
N ARG A 7 1.16 12.10 -14.32
CA ARG A 7 2.50 12.11 -14.94
C ARG A 7 3.17 10.75 -14.70
N LYS A 8 3.78 10.17 -15.73
CA LYS A 8 4.67 9.01 -15.56
C LYS A 8 5.96 9.48 -14.86
N VAL A 9 6.22 8.94 -13.68
CA VAL A 9 7.46 9.18 -12.90
C VAL A 9 8.54 8.20 -13.37
N SER A 10 9.78 8.64 -13.55
CA SER A 10 10.89 7.78 -13.96
C SER A 10 11.28 6.78 -12.84
N ASP A 11 11.73 5.58 -13.22
CA ASP A 11 12.00 4.50 -12.27
C ASP A 11 13.12 4.83 -11.28
N ALA A 12 14.16 5.56 -11.71
CA ALA A 12 15.18 6.12 -10.81
C ALA A 12 14.58 7.06 -9.74
N THR A 13 13.48 7.76 -10.06
CA THR A 13 12.76 8.61 -9.09
C THR A 13 11.89 7.76 -8.16
N LYS A 14 11.18 6.74 -8.68
CA LYS A 14 10.43 5.77 -7.86
C LYS A 14 11.34 5.07 -6.85
N PHE A 15 12.53 4.65 -7.29
CA PHE A 15 13.54 4.00 -6.47
C PHE A 15 14.06 4.90 -5.34
N LYS A 16 14.45 6.14 -5.66
CA LYS A 16 14.82 7.16 -4.67
C LYS A 16 13.71 7.43 -3.65
N MET A 17 12.46 7.52 -4.10
CA MET A 17 11.28 7.69 -3.23
C MET A 17 11.00 6.47 -2.33
N SER A 18 11.36 5.25 -2.78
CA SER A 18 11.24 4.02 -1.99
C SER A 18 12.28 4.00 -0.86
N ILE A 19 13.56 4.18 -1.18
CA ILE A 19 14.67 4.25 -0.20
C ILE A 19 14.41 5.33 0.85
N ALA A 20 13.90 6.50 0.42
CA ALA A 20 13.58 7.61 1.32
C ALA A 20 12.53 7.27 2.40
N LYS A 21 11.72 6.23 2.21
CA LYS A 21 10.63 5.80 3.10
C LYS A 21 10.89 4.44 3.79
N GLN A 22 12.06 3.84 3.59
CA GLN A 22 12.37 2.49 4.09
C GLN A 22 12.78 2.50 5.58
N GLY A 23 12.51 1.38 6.28
CA GLY A 23 12.91 1.18 7.67
C GLY A 23 12.38 2.27 8.62
N ARG A 24 13.26 2.86 9.44
CA ARG A 24 12.93 3.92 10.40
C ARG A 24 12.38 5.20 9.75
N LYS A 25 12.52 5.38 8.43
CA LYS A 25 11.97 6.53 7.68
C LYS A 25 10.52 6.34 7.24
N ASN A 26 9.93 5.16 7.43
CA ASN A 26 8.51 4.94 7.17
C ASN A 26 7.68 5.75 8.19
N PRO A 27 6.72 6.61 7.77
CA PRO A 27 5.83 7.34 8.70
C PRO A 27 5.00 6.45 9.65
N MET A 28 4.89 5.15 9.36
CA MET A 28 4.24 4.15 10.20
C MET A 28 5.21 3.22 10.94
N PHE A 29 6.52 3.47 10.91
CA PHE A 29 7.50 2.70 11.69
C PHE A 29 7.16 2.73 13.19
N GLY A 30 7.18 1.57 13.84
CA GLY A 30 6.83 1.41 15.25
C GLY A 30 5.34 1.56 15.61
N LYS A 31 4.47 1.98 14.68
CA LYS A 31 3.04 2.19 14.93
C LYS A 31 2.24 0.92 14.65
N GLN A 32 1.34 0.56 15.57
CA GLN A 32 0.41 -0.55 15.37
C GLN A 32 -0.93 -0.07 14.79
N HIS A 33 -1.55 -0.89 13.94
CA HIS A 33 -2.91 -0.67 13.46
C HIS A 33 -3.97 -1.00 14.54
N LYS A 34 -5.05 -0.20 14.61
CA LYS A 34 -6.22 -0.49 15.44
C LYS A 34 -6.85 -1.85 15.07
N LYS A 35 -7.53 -2.49 16.04
CA LYS A 35 -8.21 -3.79 15.84
C LYS A 35 -9.17 -3.76 14.65
N GLU A 36 -10.04 -2.75 14.58
CA GLU A 36 -10.96 -2.51 13.45
C GLU A 36 -10.27 -2.49 12.08
N THR A 37 -9.07 -1.90 12.00
CA THR A 37 -8.30 -1.81 10.74
C THR A 37 -7.79 -3.19 10.33
N LYS A 38 -7.28 -3.97 11.30
CA LYS A 38 -6.87 -5.36 11.07
C LYS A 38 -8.05 -6.23 10.62
N GLU A 39 -9.21 -6.06 11.26
CA GLU A 39 -10.45 -6.77 10.91
C GLU A 39 -10.95 -6.42 9.50
N LYS A 40 -10.93 -5.13 9.10
CA LYS A 40 -11.30 -4.69 7.75
C LYS A 40 -10.38 -5.29 6.67
N ILE A 41 -9.06 -5.31 6.92
CA ILE A 41 -8.08 -5.94 6.01
C ILE A 41 -8.32 -7.45 5.91
N SER A 42 -8.54 -8.14 7.04
CA SER A 42 -8.79 -9.58 7.08
C SER A 42 -10.06 -9.98 6.32
N LYS A 43 -11.15 -9.21 6.48
CA LYS A 43 -12.42 -9.42 5.76
C LYS A 43 -12.23 -9.27 4.25
N ALA A 44 -11.64 -8.17 3.79
CA ALA A 44 -11.42 -7.92 2.37
C ALA A 44 -10.51 -8.97 1.70
N LEU A 45 -9.47 -9.43 2.40
CA LEU A 45 -8.61 -10.52 1.92
C LEU A 45 -9.37 -11.84 1.83
N THR A 46 -10.18 -12.17 2.84
CA THR A 46 -11.02 -13.38 2.87
C THR A 46 -12.09 -13.38 1.78
N GLU A 47 -12.68 -12.22 1.50
CA GLU A 47 -13.63 -12.00 0.42
C GLU A 47 -12.99 -12.21 -0.95
N TYR A 48 -11.83 -11.58 -1.20
CA TYR A 48 -11.05 -11.77 -2.43
C TYR A 48 -10.77 -13.25 -2.73
N TRP A 49 -10.27 -14.02 -1.74
CA TRP A 49 -10.00 -15.46 -1.90
C TRP A 49 -11.25 -16.33 -2.08
N ARG A 50 -12.45 -15.84 -1.71
CA ARG A 50 -13.74 -16.52 -1.99
C ARG A 50 -14.30 -16.17 -3.36
N THR A 51 -14.01 -14.97 -3.87
CA THR A 51 -14.45 -14.51 -5.19
C THR A 51 -13.55 -14.96 -6.34
N LEU A 52 -12.32 -15.40 -6.04
CA LEU A 52 -11.44 -16.02 -7.03
C LEU A 52 -12.03 -17.35 -7.51
N PRO A 53 -12.21 -17.56 -8.84
CA PRO A 53 -12.63 -18.86 -9.35
C PRO A 53 -11.53 -19.89 -9.05
N LEU A 54 -11.91 -21.02 -8.46
CA LEU A 54 -11.00 -22.07 -7.97
C LEU A 54 -10.35 -22.92 -9.08
N ASN A 55 -10.53 -22.54 -10.35
CA ASN A 55 -10.11 -23.31 -11.52
C ASN A 55 -9.09 -22.50 -12.34
N LEU A 56 -7.93 -23.09 -12.59
CA LEU A 56 -6.87 -22.63 -13.50
C LEU A 56 -6.26 -23.87 -14.15
#